data_AF-B0ECZ1-F1
#
_entry.id   AF-B0ECZ1-F1
#
_cell.length_a   1.000
_cell.length_b   1.000
_cell.length_c   1.000
_cell.angle_alpha   90.00
_cell.angle_beta   90.00
_cell.angle_gamma   90.00
#
_symmetry.space_group_name_H-M   'P 1'
#
loop_
_entity.id
_entity.type
_entity.pdbx_description
1 polymer ?
#
loop_
_entity_poly.entity_id
_entity_poly.type
_entity_poly.pdbx_seq_one_letter_code
_entity_poly.pdbx_strand_id
1 'polypeptide(L)'
;MPGHYINGYLMQIKFSLMIKYLLIGISLKLYSDYEYHMIYWYISILFSMSYEHLNEFRIQLDMDRRMYSISKKSKNIKPSKLTPNMEQLTILLYKTLISGITKLLLALNKMNIIKSPEFLLGNNKYRYELRFSAFEKCHTPQYIPFEKYEEQRNNNIQPGLIIIDSVNELKKCKEIIEEIKLNNKNNYLPNEMVGMLYKISMSNMLTAMKLMKIHPTSTTKAVFSFDDIEYLPIISIKDN
;
A
#
# COMPACT_ATOMS: atom_id res chain seq x y z
N MET A 1 32.04 0.56 -5.46
CA MET A 1 32.25 -0.84 -5.00
C MET A 1 30.96 -1.64 -5.19
N PRO A 2 31.02 -2.92 -5.62
CA PRO A 2 29.83 -3.74 -5.92
C PRO A 2 28.93 -4.03 -4.70
N GLY A 3 29.42 -3.83 -3.48
CA GLY A 3 28.66 -4.07 -2.24
C GLY A 3 27.38 -3.23 -2.11
N HIS A 4 27.33 -2.02 -2.67
CA HIS A 4 26.11 -1.19 -2.60
C HIS A 4 24.95 -1.78 -3.43
N TYR A 5 25.24 -2.46 -4.54
CA TYR A 5 24.20 -3.10 -5.35
C TYR A 5 23.60 -4.33 -4.66
N ILE A 6 24.45 -5.12 -4.01
CA ILE A 6 24.01 -6.26 -3.19
C ILE A 6 23.15 -5.76 -2.04
N ASN A 7 23.58 -4.69 -1.35
CA ASN A 7 22.80 -4.13 -0.25
C ASN A 7 21.45 -3.59 -0.72
N GLY A 8 21.39 -2.88 -1.86
CA GLY A 8 20.13 -2.42 -2.43
C GLY A 8 19.19 -3.58 -2.79
N TYR A 9 19.72 -4.64 -3.39
CA TYR A 9 18.91 -5.83 -3.70
C TYR A 9 18.39 -6.53 -2.43
N LEU A 10 19.24 -6.70 -1.41
CA LEU A 10 18.85 -7.28 -0.13
C LEU A 10 17.77 -6.45 0.58
N MET A 11 17.88 -5.12 0.52
CA MET A 11 16.85 -4.21 1.04
C MET A 11 15.51 -4.41 0.35
N GLN A 12 15.50 -4.57 -0.97
CA GLN A 12 14.27 -4.83 -1.72
C GLN A 12 13.63 -6.19 -1.35
N ILE A 13 14.46 -7.23 -1.19
CA ILE A 13 13.99 -8.54 -0.69
C ILE A 13 13.37 -8.38 0.69
N LYS A 14 14.00 -7.63 1.59
CA LYS A 14 13.52 -7.43 2.95
C LYS A 14 12.15 -6.75 2.98
N PHE A 15 11.96 -5.68 2.20
CA PHE A 15 10.64 -5.06 2.05
C PHE A 15 9.59 -6.06 1.58
N SER A 16 9.91 -6.84 0.54
CA SER A 16 9.01 -7.86 0.01
C SER A 16 8.62 -8.90 1.07
N LEU A 17 9.58 -9.39 1.87
CA LEU A 17 9.32 -10.33 2.95
C LEU A 17 8.45 -9.75 4.06
N MET A 18 8.72 -8.51 4.49
CA MET A 18 7.92 -7.84 5.53
C MET A 18 6.48 -7.59 5.07
N ILE A 19 6.30 -7.16 3.82
CA ILE A 19 4.97 -6.98 3.21
C ILE A 19 4.26 -8.33 3.14
N LYS A 20 4.91 -9.36 2.61
CA LYS A 20 4.34 -10.70 2.45
C LYS A 20 3.94 -11.32 3.80
N TYR A 21 4.74 -11.11 4.84
CA TYR A 21 4.42 -11.54 6.21
C TYR A 21 3.07 -10.98 6.68
N LEU A 22 2.82 -9.69 6.48
CA LEU A 22 1.55 -9.07 6.86
C LEU A 22 0.39 -9.54 5.97
N LEU A 23 0.60 -9.62 4.65
CA LEU A 23 -0.43 -10.07 3.71
C LEU A 23 -0.88 -11.51 4.00
N ILE A 24 0.04 -12.42 4.33
CA ILE A 24 -0.29 -13.79 4.74
C ILE A 24 -1.15 -13.79 6.00
N GLY A 25 -0.88 -12.90 6.96
CA GLY A 25 -1.72 -12.76 8.15
C GLY A 25 -3.17 -12.40 7.82
N ILE A 26 -3.40 -11.64 6.74
CA ILE A 26 -4.74 -11.29 6.24
C ILE A 26 -5.38 -12.52 5.59
N SER A 27 -4.66 -13.20 4.67
CA SER A 27 -5.14 -14.44 4.03
C SER A 27 -5.55 -15.51 5.05
N LEU A 28 -4.78 -15.64 6.14
CA LEU A 28 -5.04 -16.57 7.24
C LEU A 28 -6.11 -16.08 8.24
N LYS A 29 -6.72 -14.90 7.99
CA LYS A 29 -7.74 -14.29 8.84
C LYS A 29 -7.31 -14.14 10.31
N LEU A 30 -6.04 -13.79 10.54
CA LEU A 30 -5.46 -13.62 11.88
C LEU A 30 -5.83 -12.27 12.53
N TYR A 31 -6.38 -11.35 11.74
CA TYR A 31 -6.74 -10.00 12.15
C TYR A 31 -8.25 -9.84 12.21
N SER A 32 -8.71 -9.07 13.20
CA SER A 32 -10.10 -8.66 13.30
C SER A 32 -10.38 -7.44 12.43
N ASP A 33 -11.65 -7.22 12.07
CA ASP A 33 -12.07 -6.12 11.20
C ASP A 33 -11.59 -4.73 11.66
N TYR A 34 -11.61 -4.49 12.97
CA TYR A 34 -11.15 -3.23 13.56
C TYR A 34 -9.62 -3.03 13.47
N GLU A 35 -8.84 -4.12 13.32
CA GLU A 35 -7.38 -4.08 13.19
C GLU A 35 -6.93 -3.79 11.76
N TYR A 36 -7.80 -3.99 10.75
CA TYR A 36 -7.41 -3.84 9.35
C TYR A 36 -6.81 -2.48 9.02
N HIS A 37 -7.36 -1.38 9.54
CA HIS A 37 -6.79 -0.06 9.30
C HIS A 37 -5.31 0.02 9.71
N MET A 38 -4.97 -0.49 10.89
CA MET A 38 -3.62 -0.49 11.42
C MET A 38 -2.67 -1.34 10.56
N ILE A 39 -3.12 -2.52 10.13
CA ILE A 39 -2.34 -3.43 9.30
C ILE A 39 -2.10 -2.82 7.91
N TYR A 40 -3.15 -2.37 7.21
CA TYR A 40 -3.02 -1.76 5.89
C TYR A 40 -2.22 -0.45 5.93
N TRP A 41 -2.35 0.32 7.00
CA TRP A 41 -1.53 1.51 7.22
C TRP A 41 -0.04 1.19 7.24
N TYR A 42 0.36 0.19 8.03
CA TYR A 42 1.77 -0.23 8.09
C TYR A 42 2.25 -0.75 6.73
N ILE A 43 1.43 -1.56 6.05
CA ILE A 43 1.72 -2.07 4.71
C ILE A 43 1.89 -0.91 3.71
N SER A 44 1.04 0.12 3.77
CA SER A 44 1.13 1.32 2.92
C SER A 44 2.46 2.03 3.09
N ILE A 45 2.99 2.08 4.31
CA ILE A 45 4.30 2.68 4.59
C ILE A 45 5.42 1.80 4.02
N LEU A 46 5.35 0.48 4.22
CA LEU A 46 6.34 -0.45 3.66
C LEU A 46 6.40 -0.37 2.13
N PHE A 47 5.26 -0.31 1.44
CA PHE A 47 5.23 -0.10 -0.01
C PHE A 47 5.79 1.27 -0.42
N SER A 48 5.55 2.31 0.38
CA SER A 48 6.10 3.65 0.11
C SER A 48 7.62 3.65 0.21
N MET A 49 8.16 3.09 1.29
CA MET A 49 9.60 2.93 1.49
C MET A 49 10.23 2.04 0.43
N SER A 50 9.59 0.94 0.05
CA SER A 50 10.07 0.05 -1.02
C SER A 50 10.12 0.75 -2.37
N TYR A 51 9.08 1.52 -2.71
CA TYR A 51 9.04 2.29 -3.95
C TYR A 51 10.13 3.37 -4.00
N GLU A 52 10.29 4.14 -2.93
CA GLU A 52 11.31 5.18 -2.81
C GLU A 52 12.72 4.60 -2.93
N HIS A 53 13.01 3.55 -2.17
CA HIS A 53 14.28 2.83 -2.23
C HIS A 53 14.56 2.29 -3.64
N LEU A 54 13.59 1.65 -4.30
CA LEU A 54 13.77 1.15 -5.67
C LEU A 54 14.03 2.29 -6.66
N ASN A 55 13.37 3.43 -6.50
CA ASN A 55 13.56 4.58 -7.37
C ASN A 55 14.95 5.20 -7.21
N GLU A 56 15.40 5.42 -5.98
CA GLU A 56 16.75 5.88 -5.67
C GLU A 56 17.81 4.92 -6.21
N PHE A 57 17.62 3.63 -5.98
CA PHE A 57 18.52 2.58 -6.45
C PHE A 57 18.66 2.59 -7.98
N ARG A 58 17.57 2.78 -8.72
CA ARG A 58 17.60 2.91 -10.18
C ARG A 58 18.35 4.15 -10.63
N ILE A 59 18.04 5.31 -10.04
CA ILE A 59 18.72 6.57 -10.38
C ILE A 59 20.22 6.41 -10.20
N GLN A 60 20.66 5.79 -9.11
CA GLN A 60 22.07 5.50 -8.86
C GLN A 60 22.66 4.58 -9.94
N LEU A 61 22.01 3.47 -10.27
CA LEU A 61 22.45 2.56 -11.34
C LEU A 61 22.62 3.27 -12.67
N ASP A 62 21.71 4.18 -13.02
CA ASP A 62 21.79 4.93 -14.27
C ASP A 62 22.88 6.00 -14.26
N MET A 63 23.13 6.64 -13.12
CA MET A 63 24.28 7.54 -12.94
C MET A 63 25.60 6.77 -13.11
N ASP A 64 25.74 5.62 -12.46
CA ASP A 64 26.95 4.79 -12.55
C ASP A 64 27.19 4.28 -13.98
N ARG A 65 26.13 3.86 -14.69
CA ARG A 65 26.19 3.50 -16.11
C ARG A 65 26.70 4.66 -16.97
N ARG A 66 26.20 5.88 -16.73
CA ARG A 66 26.65 7.08 -17.45
C ARG A 66 28.11 7.41 -17.15
N MET A 67 28.52 7.40 -15.88
CA MET A 67 29.92 7.65 -15.50
C MET A 67 30.88 6.64 -16.14
N TYR A 68 30.52 5.36 -16.12
CA TYR A 68 31.30 4.30 -16.78
C TYR A 68 31.41 4.53 -18.29
N SER A 69 30.32 4.92 -18.95
CA SER A 69 30.31 5.18 -20.40
C SER A 69 31.06 6.44 -20.83
N ILE A 70 31.07 7.50 -20.00
CA ILE A 70 31.89 8.70 -20.19
C ILE A 70 33.39 8.36 -20.09
N SER A 71 33.76 7.49 -19.15
CA SER A 71 35.15 7.01 -19.00
C SER A 71 35.65 6.23 -20.23
N LYS A 72 34.74 5.59 -20.97
CA LYS A 72 35.01 4.85 -22.21
C LYS A 72 34.79 5.66 -23.49
N LYS A 73 35.07 6.98 -23.52
CA LYS A 73 35.08 7.84 -24.73
C LYS A 73 33.94 7.59 -25.75
N SER A 74 32.76 7.11 -25.36
CA SER A 74 31.68 6.83 -26.31
C SER A 74 30.88 8.11 -26.51
N LYS A 75 31.21 8.85 -27.57
CA LYS A 75 30.44 10.02 -27.99
C LYS A 75 29.08 9.56 -28.52
N ASN A 76 28.01 10.07 -27.91
CA ASN A 76 26.58 9.87 -28.21
C ASN A 76 25.83 8.92 -27.28
N ILE A 77 25.62 9.36 -26.05
CA ILE A 77 24.63 8.75 -25.15
C ILE A 77 23.47 9.72 -25.05
N LYS A 78 22.42 9.45 -25.84
CA LYS A 78 21.15 10.13 -25.66
C LYS A 78 20.65 9.84 -24.24
N PRO A 79 20.10 10.83 -23.52
CA PRO A 79 19.44 10.55 -22.26
C PRO A 79 18.29 9.60 -22.54
N SER A 80 18.41 8.33 -22.14
CA SER A 80 17.23 7.47 -22.12
C SER A 80 16.31 8.07 -21.08
N LYS A 81 15.16 8.58 -21.50
CA LYS A 81 14.06 8.84 -20.56
C LYS A 81 13.88 7.53 -19.80
N LEU A 82 14.06 7.59 -18.48
CA LEU A 82 13.90 6.43 -17.63
C LEU A 82 12.42 6.11 -17.61
N THR A 83 11.98 5.35 -18.61
CA THR A 83 10.64 4.78 -18.59
C THR A 83 10.54 3.94 -17.32
N PRO A 84 9.42 4.07 -16.58
CA PRO A 84 9.17 3.23 -15.41
C PRO A 84 9.33 1.76 -15.80
N ASN A 85 10.12 1.02 -15.02
CA ASN A 85 10.21 -0.42 -15.22
C ASN A 85 8.88 -1.06 -14.81
N MET A 86 8.52 -2.22 -15.38
CA MET A 86 7.32 -2.96 -14.99
C MET A 86 7.27 -3.26 -13.50
N GLU A 87 8.41 -3.57 -12.88
CA GLU A 87 8.54 -3.75 -11.44
C GLU A 87 8.15 -2.48 -10.66
N GLN A 88 8.63 -1.31 -11.10
CA GLN A 88 8.28 -0.03 -10.45
C GLN A 88 6.81 0.30 -10.62
N LEU A 89 6.23 0.09 -11.81
CA LEU A 89 4.81 0.29 -12.05
C LEU A 89 3.95 -0.64 -11.18
N THR A 90 4.39 -1.89 -11.00
CA THR A 90 3.71 -2.87 -10.16
C THR A 90 3.73 -2.44 -8.69
N ILE A 91 4.90 -2.07 -8.16
CA ILE A 91 5.02 -1.58 -6.77
C ILE A 91 4.24 -0.28 -6.58
N LEU A 92 4.28 0.62 -7.56
CA LEU A 92 3.50 1.86 -7.55
C LEU A 92 2.00 1.57 -7.49
N LEU A 93 1.51 0.63 -8.30
CA LEU A 93 0.11 0.21 -8.28
C LEU A 93 -0.30 -0.29 -6.89
N TYR A 94 0.47 -1.21 -6.29
CA TYR A 94 0.17 -1.70 -4.95
C TYR A 94 0.24 -0.62 -3.89
N LYS A 95 1.25 0.27 -3.95
CA LYS A 95 1.39 1.43 -3.06
C LYS A 95 0.14 2.31 -3.12
N THR A 96 -0.29 2.69 -4.32
CA THR A 96 -1.45 3.57 -4.53
C THR A 96 -2.75 2.89 -4.11
N LEU A 97 -2.94 1.62 -4.45
CA LEU A 97 -4.14 0.85 -4.09
C LEU A 97 -4.29 0.71 -2.58
N ILE A 98 -3.23 0.28 -1.89
CA ILE A 98 -3.25 0.09 -0.44
C ILE A 98 -3.35 1.43 0.28
N SER A 99 -2.74 2.49 -0.24
CA SER A 99 -2.94 3.85 0.30
C SER A 99 -4.40 4.28 0.21
N GLY A 100 -5.06 4.04 -0.93
CA GLY A 100 -6.49 4.30 -1.11
C GLY A 100 -7.35 3.52 -0.11
N ILE A 101 -7.12 2.21 0.01
CA ILE A 101 -7.84 1.34 0.96
C ILE A 101 -7.62 1.80 2.40
N THR A 102 -6.39 2.16 2.77
CA THR A 102 -6.05 2.66 4.12
C THR A 102 -6.81 3.94 4.44
N LYS A 103 -6.86 4.90 3.50
CA LYS A 103 -7.62 6.15 3.67
C LYS A 103 -9.12 5.88 3.82
N LEU A 104 -9.67 4.97 3.01
CA LEU A 104 -11.07 4.55 3.14
C LEU A 104 -11.35 3.94 4.53
N LEU A 105 -10.49 3.04 5.01
CA LEU A 105 -10.59 2.46 6.35
C LEU A 105 -10.48 3.51 7.47
N LEU A 106 -9.60 4.51 7.30
CA LEU A 106 -9.46 5.62 8.24
C LEU A 106 -10.75 6.45 8.32
N ALA A 107 -11.35 6.75 7.17
CA ALA A 107 -12.62 7.47 7.12
C ALA A 107 -13.75 6.68 7.81
N LEU A 108 -13.85 5.38 7.55
CA LEU A 108 -14.81 4.49 8.21
C LEU A 108 -14.64 4.44 9.73
N ASN A 109 -13.39 4.43 10.21
CA ASN A 109 -13.07 4.52 11.63
C ASN A 109 -13.50 5.87 12.22
N LYS A 110 -13.23 6.99 11.55
CA LYS A 110 -13.64 8.33 12.04
C LYS A 110 -15.16 8.53 12.01
N MET A 111 -15.87 7.86 11.11
CA MET A 111 -17.33 7.84 11.04
C MET A 111 -17.95 6.84 12.03
N ASN A 112 -17.16 6.16 12.87
CA ASN A 112 -17.59 5.14 13.83
C ASN A 112 -18.38 3.96 13.21
N ILE A 113 -18.21 3.71 11.91
CA ILE A 113 -18.82 2.57 11.21
C ILE A 113 -18.12 1.26 11.61
N ILE A 114 -16.79 1.32 11.72
CA ILE A 114 -15.99 0.22 12.29
C ILE A 114 -15.77 0.54 13.77
N LYS A 115 -16.40 -0.25 14.63
CA LYS A 115 -16.30 -0.06 16.09
C LYS A 115 -15.12 -0.87 16.64
N SER A 116 -14.28 -0.22 17.44
CA SER A 116 -13.30 -0.93 18.26
C SER A 116 -14.05 -1.69 19.36
N PRO A 117 -13.70 -2.95 19.64
CA PRO A 117 -14.24 -3.64 20.80
C PRO A 117 -13.80 -2.94 22.09
N GLU A 118 -14.63 -3.01 23.12
CA GLU A 118 -14.22 -2.68 24.48
C GLU A 118 -13.31 -3.80 25.01
N PHE A 119 -12.08 -3.46 25.37
CA PHE A 119 -11.13 -4.44 25.87
C PHE A 119 -11.32 -4.64 27.37
N LEU A 120 -11.66 -5.86 27.78
CA LEU A 120 -11.70 -6.24 29.20
C LEU A 120 -10.28 -6.24 29.82
N LEU A 121 -9.28 -6.65 29.03
CA LEU A 121 -7.85 -6.68 29.36
C LEU A 121 -7.04 -6.27 28.13
N GLY A 122 -6.05 -5.41 28.33
CA GLY A 122 -5.15 -4.91 27.28
C GLY A 122 -5.59 -3.58 26.65
N ASN A 123 -4.75 -3.04 25.77
CA ASN A 123 -4.98 -1.79 25.06
C ASN A 123 -4.58 -1.92 23.57
N ASN A 124 -4.99 -0.94 22.76
CA ASN A 124 -4.64 -0.92 21.34
C ASN A 124 -3.11 -0.88 21.10
N LYS A 125 -2.36 -0.27 22.02
CA LYS A 125 -0.89 -0.21 21.97
C LYS A 125 -0.25 -1.59 22.05
N TYR A 126 -0.63 -2.39 23.04
CA TYR A 126 -0.10 -3.74 23.23
C TYR A 126 -0.43 -4.66 22.06
N ARG A 127 -1.63 -4.52 21.48
CA ARG A 127 -2.00 -5.24 20.25
C ARG A 127 -1.12 -4.83 19.08
N TYR A 128 -0.91 -3.53 18.87
CA TYR A 128 -0.01 -3.02 17.84
C TYR A 128 1.39 -3.63 17.99
N GLU A 129 1.96 -3.55 19.19
CA GLU A 129 3.29 -4.08 19.49
C GLU A 129 3.36 -5.59 19.24
N LEU A 130 2.37 -6.36 19.66
CA LEU A 130 2.32 -7.80 19.37
C LEU A 130 2.26 -8.09 17.87
N ARG A 131 1.42 -7.38 17.11
CA ARG A 131 1.27 -7.58 15.65
C ARG A 131 2.55 -7.27 14.88
N PHE A 132 3.32 -6.27 15.31
CA PHE A 132 4.52 -5.80 14.62
C PHE A 132 5.84 -6.15 15.32
N SER A 133 5.80 -6.92 16.41
CA SER A 133 6.97 -7.37 17.20
C SER A 133 8.05 -8.06 16.36
N ALA A 134 7.65 -8.79 15.32
CA ALA A 134 8.57 -9.42 14.38
C ALA A 134 9.51 -8.42 13.68
N PHE A 135 9.10 -7.15 13.57
CA PHE A 135 9.85 -6.09 12.90
C PHE A 135 10.73 -5.26 13.84
N GLU A 136 10.57 -5.38 15.15
CA GLU A 136 11.38 -4.64 16.12
C GLU A 136 12.88 -4.98 15.99
N LYS A 137 13.16 -6.26 15.69
CA LYS A 137 14.53 -6.75 15.45
C LYS A 137 15.10 -6.31 14.10
N CYS A 138 14.29 -5.71 13.22
CA CYS A 138 14.74 -5.21 11.93
C CYS A 138 15.26 -3.78 12.07
N HIS A 139 16.57 -3.59 11.94
CA HIS A 139 17.16 -2.24 11.95
C HIS A 139 16.74 -1.37 10.75
N THR A 140 16.59 -1.96 9.57
CA THR A 140 16.23 -1.22 8.33
C THR A 140 15.30 -2.04 7.45
N PRO A 141 14.08 -1.61 7.09
CA PRO A 141 13.43 -0.39 7.52
C PRO A 141 13.18 -0.39 9.03
N GLN A 142 13.24 0.79 9.64
CA GLN A 142 13.06 0.96 11.08
C GLN A 142 11.63 0.60 11.47
N TYR A 143 11.48 -0.11 12.60
CA TYR A 143 10.19 -0.30 13.25
C TYR A 143 9.49 1.04 13.52
N ILE A 144 8.20 1.10 13.19
CA ILE A 144 7.39 2.30 13.37
C ILE A 144 6.63 2.17 14.69
N PRO A 145 6.88 3.05 15.69
CA PRO A 145 6.19 2.98 16.97
C PRO A 145 4.69 3.28 16.88
N PHE A 146 3.93 2.79 17.87
CA PHE A 146 2.48 2.99 17.96
C PHE A 146 2.08 4.47 17.99
N GLU A 147 2.92 5.32 18.59
CA GLU A 147 2.67 6.75 18.75
C GLU A 147 2.48 7.44 17.39
N LYS A 148 3.23 7.03 16.36
CA LYS A 148 3.07 7.56 14.99
C LYS A 148 1.76 7.14 14.35
N TYR A 149 1.33 5.90 14.61
CA TYR A 149 0.03 5.42 14.14
C TYR A 149 -1.12 6.19 14.81
N GLU A 150 -1.01 6.40 16.12
CA GLU A 150 -2.01 7.14 16.89
C GLU A 150 -2.10 8.61 16.48
N GLU A 151 -0.96 9.28 16.25
CA GLU A 151 -0.91 10.65 15.72
C GLU A 151 -1.70 10.76 14.41
N GLN A 152 -1.40 9.89 13.43
CA GLN A 152 -2.11 9.90 12.16
C GLN A 152 -3.61 9.62 12.32
N ARG A 153 -3.98 8.70 13.20
CA ARG A 153 -5.39 8.37 13.47
C ARG A 153 -6.14 9.54 14.11
N ASN A 154 -5.49 10.23 15.05
CA ASN A 154 -6.09 11.31 15.83
C ASN A 154 -6.08 12.67 15.12
N ASN A 155 -5.38 12.80 13.99
CA ASN A 155 -5.42 14.01 13.16
C ASN A 155 -6.86 14.50 12.93
N ASN A 156 -7.11 15.79 13.17
CA ASN A 156 -8.44 16.43 13.09
C ASN A 156 -8.96 16.64 11.65
N ILE A 157 -8.50 15.82 10.70
CA ILE A 157 -8.93 15.87 9.31
C ILE A 157 -10.38 15.36 9.21
N GLN A 158 -11.23 16.16 8.57
CA GLN A 158 -12.63 15.83 8.34
C GLN A 158 -12.76 14.54 7.52
N PRO A 159 -13.65 13.59 7.89
CA PRO A 159 -13.80 12.32 7.17
C PRO A 159 -14.07 12.49 5.68
N GLY A 160 -14.84 13.52 5.30
CA GLY A 160 -15.14 13.81 3.90
C GLY A 160 -13.90 14.10 3.05
N LEU A 161 -12.90 14.79 3.59
CA LEU A 161 -11.63 15.06 2.88
C LEU A 161 -10.83 13.76 2.68
N ILE A 162 -10.78 12.90 3.70
CA ILE A 162 -10.08 11.61 3.63
C ILE A 162 -10.71 10.71 2.56
N ILE A 163 -12.04 10.75 2.42
CA ILE A 163 -12.75 10.01 1.38
C ILE A 163 -12.39 10.54 -0.01
N ILE A 164 -12.34 11.87 -0.19
CA ILE A 164 -11.91 12.49 -1.46
C ILE A 164 -10.48 12.05 -1.81
N ASP A 165 -9.56 12.08 -0.84
CA ASP A 165 -8.19 11.61 -1.04
C ASP A 165 -8.14 10.12 -1.40
N SER A 166 -8.96 9.29 -0.76
CA SER A 166 -9.11 7.88 -1.11
C SER A 166 -9.58 7.70 -2.55
N VAL A 167 -10.58 8.45 -2.99
CA VAL A 167 -11.09 8.40 -4.37
C VAL A 167 -10.01 8.82 -5.36
N ASN A 168 -9.25 9.86 -5.05
CA ASN A 168 -8.15 10.33 -5.90
C ASN A 168 -7.06 9.27 -6.06
N GLU A 169 -6.63 8.58 -4.99
CA GLU A 169 -5.66 7.49 -5.11
C GLU A 169 -6.21 6.31 -5.92
N LEU A 170 -7.46 5.91 -5.68
CA LEU A 170 -8.08 4.80 -6.41
C LEU A 170 -8.30 5.14 -7.89
N LYS A 171 -8.49 6.43 -8.22
CA LYS A 171 -8.52 6.91 -9.61
C LYS A 171 -7.13 6.83 -10.26
N LYS A 172 -6.06 7.22 -9.57
CA LYS A 172 -4.68 7.05 -10.06
C LYS A 172 -4.35 5.58 -10.34
N CYS A 173 -4.88 4.64 -9.55
CA CYS A 173 -4.70 3.21 -9.81
C CYS A 173 -5.20 2.81 -11.21
N LYS A 174 -6.31 3.40 -11.68
CA LYS A 174 -6.81 3.16 -13.05
C LYS A 174 -5.80 3.60 -14.11
N GLU A 175 -5.23 4.80 -13.97
CA GLU A 175 -4.23 5.35 -14.88
C GLU A 175 -2.98 4.45 -14.94
N ILE A 176 -2.49 4.01 -13.78
CA ILE A 176 -1.33 3.10 -13.68
C ILE A 176 -1.64 1.74 -14.32
N ILE A 177 -2.85 1.20 -14.14
CA ILE A 177 -3.26 -0.07 -14.75
C ILE A 177 -3.30 0.04 -16.28
N GLU A 178 -3.78 1.16 -16.83
CA GLU A 178 -3.76 1.42 -18.27
C GLU A 178 -2.32 1.46 -18.80
N GLU A 179 -1.40 2.12 -18.07
CA GLU A 179 0.02 2.12 -18.41
C GLU A 179 0.65 0.72 -18.35
N ILE A 180 0.32 -0.07 -17.32
CA ILE A 180 0.78 -1.47 -17.20
C ILE A 180 0.30 -2.29 -18.39
N LYS A 181 -0.98 -2.19 -18.78
CA LYS A 181 -1.52 -2.95 -19.92
C LYS A 181 -0.79 -2.64 -21.24
N LEU A 182 -0.38 -1.39 -21.45
CA LEU A 182 0.36 -0.98 -22.64
C LEU A 182 1.81 -1.51 -22.63
N ASN A 183 2.43 -1.59 -21.46
CA ASN A 183 3.85 -1.94 -21.30
C ASN A 183 4.10 -3.41 -20.96
N ASN A 184 3.07 -4.22 -20.68
CA ASN A 184 3.17 -5.62 -20.23
C ASN A 184 3.54 -6.63 -21.34
N LYS A 185 4.60 -6.36 -22.12
CA LYS A 185 5.02 -7.21 -23.25
C LYS A 185 5.47 -8.62 -22.84
N ASN A 186 5.90 -8.80 -21.58
CA ASN A 186 6.47 -10.05 -21.07
C ASN A 186 5.54 -10.81 -20.12
N ASN A 187 4.26 -10.42 -19.98
CA ASN A 187 3.36 -10.96 -18.94
C ASN A 187 3.99 -10.96 -17.54
N TYR A 188 4.72 -9.89 -17.19
CA TYR A 188 5.36 -9.76 -15.87
C TYR A 188 4.31 -9.83 -14.76
N LEU A 189 3.14 -9.21 -15.00
CA LEU A 189 1.95 -9.37 -14.18
C LEU A 189 0.90 -10.09 -15.01
N PRO A 190 0.33 -11.23 -14.55
CA PRO A 190 -0.72 -11.93 -15.28
C PRO A 190 -1.92 -11.03 -15.55
N ASN A 191 -2.47 -11.09 -16.76
CA ASN A 191 -3.60 -10.23 -17.16
C ASN A 191 -4.84 -10.45 -16.28
N GLU A 192 -5.05 -11.67 -15.77
CA GLU A 192 -6.08 -11.99 -14.79
C GLU A 192 -5.89 -11.18 -13.50
N MET A 193 -4.66 -11.15 -12.96
CA MET A 193 -4.32 -10.38 -11.77
C MET A 193 -4.53 -8.88 -11.98
N VAL A 194 -4.17 -8.35 -13.16
CA VAL A 194 -4.45 -6.95 -13.53
C VAL A 194 -5.95 -6.66 -13.53
N GLY A 195 -6.76 -7.59 -14.06
CA GLY A 195 -8.23 -7.49 -14.04
C GLY A 195 -8.82 -7.48 -12.64
N MET A 196 -8.31 -8.35 -11.76
CA MET A 196 -8.74 -8.42 -10.35
C MET A 196 -8.37 -7.16 -9.57
N LEU A 197 -7.14 -6.65 -9.73
CA LEU A 197 -6.70 -5.40 -9.11
C LEU A 197 -7.54 -4.20 -9.59
N TYR A 198 -7.88 -4.16 -10.88
CA TYR A 198 -8.79 -3.15 -11.42
C TYR A 198 -10.17 -3.22 -10.77
N LYS A 199 -10.76 -4.42 -10.67
CA LYS A 199 -12.06 -4.65 -10.05
C LYS A 199 -12.08 -4.19 -8.59
N ILE A 200 -11.08 -4.58 -7.79
CA ILE A 200 -10.96 -4.19 -6.38
C ILE A 200 -10.84 -2.66 -6.25
N SER A 201 -9.97 -2.03 -7.05
CA SER A 201 -9.78 -0.58 -7.03
C SER A 201 -11.08 0.17 -7.33
N MET A 202 -11.79 -0.24 -8.38
CA MET A 202 -13.03 0.41 -8.80
C MET A 202 -14.19 0.14 -7.83
N SER A 203 -14.33 -1.08 -7.31
CA SER A 203 -15.35 -1.37 -6.30
C SER A 203 -15.14 -0.53 -5.04
N ASN A 204 -13.90 -0.42 -4.54
CA ASN A 204 -13.59 0.40 -3.37
C ASN A 204 -13.79 1.90 -3.65
N MET A 205 -13.49 2.36 -4.87
CA MET A 205 -13.75 3.74 -5.28
C MET A 205 -15.25 4.06 -5.28
N LEU A 206 -16.08 3.15 -5.81
CA LEU A 206 -17.53 3.30 -5.80
C LEU A 206 -18.09 3.33 -4.38
N THR A 207 -17.58 2.49 -3.48
CA THR A 207 -17.94 2.52 -2.06
C THR A 207 -17.55 3.84 -1.40
N ALA A 208 -16.34 4.34 -1.66
CA ALA A 208 -15.90 5.65 -1.19
C ALA A 208 -16.81 6.78 -1.70
N MET A 209 -17.18 6.77 -2.98
CA MET A 209 -18.13 7.75 -3.54
C MET A 209 -19.53 7.63 -2.95
N LYS A 210 -20.00 6.41 -2.62
CA LYS A 210 -21.28 6.20 -1.92
C LYS A 210 -21.25 6.79 -0.52
N LEU A 211 -20.16 6.62 0.23
CA LEU A 211 -19.99 7.22 1.56
C LEU A 211 -20.08 8.75 1.55
N MET A 212 -19.67 9.42 0.46
CA MET A 212 -19.81 10.87 0.36
C MET A 212 -21.27 11.32 0.27
N LYS A 213 -22.16 10.46 -0.24
CA LYS A 213 -23.59 10.77 -0.45
C LYS A 213 -24.47 10.29 0.70
N ILE A 214 -24.03 9.25 1.41
CA ILE A 214 -24.78 8.64 2.51
C ILE A 214 -24.42 9.37 3.80
N HIS A 215 -25.43 9.82 4.54
CA HIS A 215 -25.24 10.19 5.94
C HIS A 215 -25.23 8.91 6.77
N PRO A 216 -24.08 8.52 7.37
CA PRO A 216 -24.00 7.29 8.13
C PRO A 216 -24.99 7.33 9.30
N THR A 217 -25.88 6.35 9.35
CA THR A 217 -26.78 6.14 10.49
C THR A 217 -26.14 5.14 11.46
N SER A 218 -26.68 5.03 12.67
CA SER A 218 -26.16 4.15 13.71
C SER A 218 -26.22 2.64 13.37
N THR A 219 -26.92 2.26 12.29
CA THR A 219 -27.08 0.88 11.82
C THR A 219 -26.15 0.50 10.67
N THR A 220 -25.45 1.46 10.05
CA THR A 220 -24.55 1.22 8.93
C THR A 220 -23.32 0.41 9.38
N LYS A 221 -23.02 -0.70 8.69
CA LYS A 221 -21.84 -1.55 8.95
C LYS A 221 -21.01 -1.76 7.68
N ALA A 222 -19.69 -1.82 7.87
CA ALA A 222 -18.75 -2.20 6.80
C ALA A 222 -18.63 -3.73 6.74
N VAL A 223 -18.70 -4.28 5.53
CA VAL A 223 -18.51 -5.71 5.25
C VAL A 223 -17.33 -5.87 4.30
N PHE A 224 -16.39 -6.72 4.69
CA PHE A 224 -15.16 -7.03 3.94
C PHE A 224 -15.32 -8.37 3.21
N SER A 225 -15.19 -8.35 1.88
CA SER A 225 -15.08 -9.55 1.05
C SER A 225 -13.65 -9.68 0.53
N PHE A 226 -13.15 -10.91 0.48
CA PHE A 226 -11.79 -11.27 0.01
C PHE A 226 -11.85 -12.30 -1.14
N ASP A 227 -12.95 -12.29 -1.91
CA ASP A 227 -13.27 -13.37 -2.87
C ASP A 227 -12.33 -13.39 -4.08
N ASP A 228 -11.84 -12.22 -4.52
CA ASP A 228 -10.92 -12.13 -5.65
C ASP A 228 -9.47 -12.36 -5.18
N ILE A 229 -8.96 -11.50 -4.31
CA ILE A 229 -7.58 -11.59 -3.79
C ILE A 229 -7.66 -11.70 -2.27
N GLU A 230 -7.16 -12.81 -1.72
CA GLU A 230 -7.29 -13.17 -0.31
C GLU A 230 -6.81 -12.11 0.69
N TYR A 231 -5.88 -11.25 0.27
CA TYR A 231 -5.26 -10.21 1.11
C TYR A 231 -5.67 -8.78 0.73
N LEU A 232 -6.56 -8.58 -0.24
CA LEU A 232 -7.09 -7.26 -0.61
C LEU A 232 -8.61 -7.24 -0.43
N PRO A 233 -9.16 -6.33 0.38
CA PRO A 233 -10.57 -6.33 0.68
C PRO A 233 -11.35 -5.55 -0.37
N ILE A 234 -12.52 -6.08 -0.73
CA ILE A 234 -13.61 -5.31 -1.30
C ILE A 234 -14.49 -4.84 -0.14
N ILE A 235 -14.49 -3.53 0.08
CA ILE A 235 -15.24 -2.89 1.15
C ILE A 235 -16.62 -2.57 0.61
N SER A 236 -17.64 -3.11 1.25
CA SER A 236 -19.05 -2.80 0.98
C SER A 236 -19.71 -2.27 2.24
N ILE A 237 -20.77 -1.48 2.06
CA ILE A 237 -21.53 -0.90 3.15
C ILE A 237 -22.93 -1.48 3.08
N LYS A 238 -23.41 -1.98 4.21
CA LYS A 238 -24.78 -2.46 4.36
C LYS A 238 -25.44 -1.67 5.49
N ASP A 239 -26.64 -1.18 5.21
CA ASP A 239 -27.55 -0.76 6.27
C ASP A 239 -28.27 -2.01 6.76
N ASN A 240 -28.22 -2.24 8.07
CA ASN A 240 -28.97 -3.32 8.73
C ASN A 240 -30.46 -3.02 8.75
#